data_AF-G1L3K5-F1
#
_entry.id   AF-G1L3K5-F1
#
_cell.length_a   1.000
_cell.length_b   1.000
_cell.length_c   1.000
_cell.angle_alpha   90.00
_cell.angle_beta   90.00
_cell.angle_gamma   90.00
#
_symmetry.space_group_name_H-M   'P 1'
#
loop_
_entity.id
_entity.type
_entity.pdbx_description
1 polymer ?
#
loop_
_entity_poly.entity_id
_entity_poly.type
_entity_poly.pdbx_seq_one_letter_code
_entity_poly.pdbx_strand_id
1 'polypeptide(L)' 'MLGTFPGYLADPLILKRQAHQLEVCALVLRQLPAHKFHLLVGYSETLLSPCDKRPVCPHLQTVPSKVVYKYI' A
#
# COMPACT_ATOMS: atom_id res chain seq x y z
N MET A 1 5.64 -5.35 -0.32
CA MET A 1 5.10 -4.02 -0.65
C MET A 1 6.16 -3.03 -1.16
N LEU A 2 7.35 -2.92 -0.54
CA LEU A 2 8.39 -1.98 -0.99
C LEU A 2 8.87 -2.24 -2.44
N GLY A 3 8.92 -3.51 -2.87
CA GLY A 3 9.20 -3.89 -4.25
C GLY A 3 7.97 -3.86 -5.18
N THR A 4 6.75 -3.88 -4.63
CA THR A 4 5.50 -3.82 -5.41
C THR A 4 5.20 -2.40 -5.90
N PHE A 5 5.61 -1.39 -5.10
CA PHE A 5 5.48 0.03 -5.40
C PHE A 5 6.85 0.72 -5.38
N PRO A 6 7.70 0.52 -6.41
CA PRO A 6 9.05 1.07 -6.41
C PRO A 6 9.03 2.60 -6.52
N GLY A 7 9.50 3.30 -5.48
CA GLY A 7 9.62 4.77 -5.48
C GLY A 7 8.31 5.55 -5.33
N TYR A 8 7.16 4.87 -5.29
CA TYR A 8 5.86 5.52 -5.15
C TYR A 8 5.38 5.61 -3.70
N LEU A 9 6.04 4.92 -2.77
CA LEU A 9 5.70 4.96 -1.34
C LEU A 9 6.20 6.29 -0.75
N ALA A 10 5.27 7.14 -0.29
CA ALA A 10 5.62 8.43 0.30
C ALA A 10 6.17 8.27 1.73
N ASP A 11 5.58 7.36 2.49
CA ASP A 11 5.86 7.09 3.90
C ASP A 11 5.87 5.57 4.17
N PRO A 12 6.42 5.12 5.31
CA PRO A 12 6.42 3.71 5.69
C PRO A 12 5.02 3.10 5.71
N LEU A 13 4.94 1.79 5.43
CA LEU A 13 3.68 1.06 5.48
C LEU A 13 3.14 0.97 6.91
N ILE A 14 1.83 1.17 7.05
CA ILE A 14 1.12 0.97 8.30
C ILE A 14 0.38 -0.37 8.21
N LEU A 15 0.75 -1.30 9.08
CA LEU A 15 0.10 -2.60 9.18
C LEU A 15 -0.91 -2.58 10.31
N LYS A 16 -2.17 -2.86 9.98
CA LYS A 16 -3.25 -3.02 10.94
C LYS A 16 -3.71 -4.47 10.89
N ARG A 17 -3.91 -5.06 12.06
CA ARG A 17 -4.47 -6.41 12.15
C ARG A 17 -5.80 -6.31 12.88
N GLN A 18 -6.88 -6.53 12.15
CA GLN A 18 -8.22 -6.55 12.69
C GLN A 18 -8.73 -7.99 12.68
N ALA A 19 -8.76 -8.60 13.87
CA ALA A 19 -9.11 -10.01 14.05
C ALA A 19 -8.32 -10.94 13.09
N HIS A 20 -9.01 -11.59 12.15
CA HIS A 20 -8.42 -12.49 11.16
C HIS A 20 -7.90 -11.76 9.90
N GLN A 21 -8.33 -10.53 9.68
CA GLN A 21 -7.99 -9.74 8.49
C GLN A 21 -6.71 -8.92 8.71
N LEU A 22 -5.88 -8.88 7.68
CA LEU A 22 -4.69 -8.03 7.65
C LEU A 22 -4.98 -6.83 6.76
N GLU A 23 -5.01 -5.64 7.34
CA GLU A 23 -5.14 -4.39 6.62
C GLU A 23 -3.75 -3.78 6.38
N VAL A 24 -3.41 -3.54 5.12
CA VAL A 24 -2.12 -2.95 4.73
C VAL A 24 -2.38 -1.56 4.20
N CYS A 25 -2.11 -0.53 5.01
CA CYS A 25 -2.30 0.86 4.61
C CYS A 25 -0.98 1.43 4.03
N ALA A 26 -1.04 1.97 2.81
CA ALA A 26 0.09 2.62 2.15
C ALA A 26 -0.25 4.04 1.70
N LEU A 27 0.68 4.97 1.96
CA LEU A 27 0.66 6.32 1.42
C LEU A 27 1.46 6.36 0.12
N VAL A 28 0.80 6.75 -0.98
CA VAL A 28 1.36 6.62 -2.33
C VAL A 28 1.32 7.95 -3.09
N LEU A 29 2.37 8.22 -3.86
CA LEU A 29 2.50 9.40 -4.72
C LEU A 29 1.69 9.26 -6.01
N ARG A 30 1.11 10.37 -6.50
CA ARG A 30 0.27 10.44 -7.71
C ARG A 30 1.04 10.41 -9.05
N GLN A 31 2.17 9.69 -9.11
CA GLN A 31 3.01 9.63 -10.31
C GLN A 31 2.52 8.59 -11.33
N LEU A 32 1.76 7.57 -10.89
CA LEU A 32 1.18 6.56 -11.78
C LEU A 32 -0.28 6.85 -12.13
N PRO A 33 -0.75 6.37 -13.30
CA PRO A 33 -2.16 6.40 -13.63
C PRO A 33 -2.97 5.41 -12.77
N ALA A 34 -4.21 5.76 -12.47
CA ALA A 34 -5.08 5.04 -11.54
C ALA A 34 -5.26 3.55 -11.88
N HIS A 35 -5.34 3.18 -13.16
CA HIS A 35 -5.54 1.79 -13.58
C HIS A 35 -4.41 0.86 -13.12
N LYS A 36 -3.16 1.33 -13.08
CA LYS A 36 -2.02 0.53 -12.60
C LYS A 36 -2.09 0.34 -11.09
N PHE A 37 -2.60 1.32 -10.35
CA PHE A 37 -2.81 1.17 -8.91
C PHE A 37 -3.84 0.08 -8.63
N HIS A 38 -4.99 0.10 -9.30
CA HIS A 38 -6.01 -0.94 -9.11
C HIS A 38 -5.48 -2.34 -9.47
N LEU A 39 -4.67 -2.46 -10.52
CA LEU A 39 -4.01 -3.72 -10.88
C LEU A 39 -3.07 -4.20 -9.77
N LEU A 40 -2.19 -3.33 -9.27
CA LEU A 40 -1.21 -3.69 -8.23
C LEU A 40 -1.89 -4.02 -6.89
N VAL A 41 -2.98 -3.34 -6.57
CA VAL A 41 -3.83 -3.61 -5.40
C VAL A 41 -4.38 -5.04 -5.50
N GLY A 42 -5.09 -5.36 -6.59
CA GLY A 42 -5.65 -6.71 -6.78
C GLY A 42 -4.56 -7.80 -6.85
N TYR A 43 -3.43 -7.52 -7.49
CA TYR A 43 -2.27 -8.42 -7.52
C TYR A 43 -1.72 -8.70 -6.13
N SER A 44 -1.60 -7.66 -5.28
CA SER A 44 -1.11 -7.83 -3.92
C SER A 44 -2.09 -8.61 -3.04
N GLU A 45 -3.39 -8.35 -3.15
CA GLU A 45 -4.44 -9.05 -2.40
C GLU A 45 -4.49 -10.55 -2.76
N THR A 46 -4.47 -10.86 -4.05
CA THR A 46 -4.51 -12.24 -4.56
C THR A 46 -3.26 -13.05 -4.24
N LEU A 47 -2.08 -12.42 -4.18
CA LEU A 47 -0.84 -13.11 -3.80
C LEU A 47 -0.64 -13.23 -2.29
N LEU A 48 -0.96 -12.18 -1.52
CA LEU A 48 -0.72 -12.17 -0.08
C LEU A 48 -1.73 -13.03 0.67
N SER A 49 -2.99 -13.08 0.22
CA SER A 49 -4.02 -13.88 0.89
C SER A 49 -3.68 -15.38 1.02
N PRO A 50 -3.24 -16.08 -0.04
CA PRO A 50 -2.79 -17.47 0.09
C PRO A 50 -1.45 -17.61 0.82
N CYS A 51 -0.53 -16.64 0.71
CA CYS A 51 0.75 -16.68 1.42
C CYS A 51 0.54 -16.64 2.95
N ASP A 52 -0.28 -15.72 3.43
CA ASP A 52 -0.53 -15.49 4.86
C ASP A 52 -1.69 -16.33 5.41
N LYS A 53 -2.37 -17.11 4.57
CA LYS A 53 -3.57 -17.91 4.89
C LYS A 53 -4.70 -17.08 5.52
N ARG A 54 -4.76 -15.78 5.20
CA ARG A 54 -5.68 -14.79 5.78
C ARG A 54 -6.11 -13.80 4.70
N PRO A 55 -7.32 -13.22 4.77
CA PRO A 55 -7.71 -12.16 3.85
C PRO A 55 -6.85 -10.91 4.12
N VAL A 56 -6.18 -10.43 3.07
CA VAL A 56 -5.35 -9.22 3.12
C VAL A 56 -6.04 -8.11 2.35
N CYS A 57 -6.38 -7.01 3.02
CA CYS A 57 -7.04 -5.86 2.42
C CYS A 57 -6.06 -4.67 2.34
N PRO A 58 -5.48 -4.40 1.15
CA PRO A 58 -4.63 -3.24 0.94
C PRO A 58 -5.44 -1.94 0.79
N HIS A 59 -5.12 -0.93 1.58
CA HIS A 59 -5.69 0.42 1.50
C HIS A 59 -4.66 1.41 0.97
N LEU A 60 -5.00 2.12 -0.12
CA LEU A 60 -4.16 3.16 -0.70
C LEU A 60 -4.72 4.55 -0.44
N GLN A 61 -3.88 5.43 0.09
CA GLN A 61 -4.16 6.86 0.18
C GLN A 61 -3.17 7.61 -0.71
N THR A 62 -3.69 8.41 -1.65
CA THR A 62 -2.84 9.15 -2.59
C THR A 62 -2.52 10.55 -2.10
N VAL A 63 -1.23 10.89 -2.09
CA VAL A 63 -0.71 12.20 -1.68
C VAL A 63 0.01 12.83 -2.87
N PRO A 64 -0.13 14.15 -3.12
CA PRO A 64 0.55 14.81 -4.24
C PRO A 64 2.08 14.87 -4.08
N SER A 65 2.58 15.04 -2.86
CA SER A 65 4.01 15.13 -2.53
C SER A 65 4.30 14.47 -1.18
N LYS A 66 5.57 14.15 -0.90
CA LYS A 66 5.96 13.59 0.39
C LYS A 66 5.67 14.58 1.51
N VAL A 67 5.01 14.12 2.58
CA VAL A 67 4.65 14.97 3.72
C VAL A 67 5.91 15.25 4.54
N VAL A 68 6.34 16.51 4.59
CA VAL A 68 7.50 16.93 5.39
C VAL A 68 7.00 17.47 6.71
N TYR A 69 7.38 16.82 7.82
CA TYR A 69 7.05 17.28 9.16
C TYR A 69 7.99 18.40 9.64
N LYS A 70 9.31 18.24 9.43
CA LYS A 70 10.33 19.19 9.86
C LYS A 70 11.58 19.10 8.98
N TYR A 71 12.26 20.21 8.77
CA TYR A 71 13.62 20.27 8.22
C TYR A 71 14.62 20.30 9.39
N ILE A 72 15.52 19.33 9.44
CA ILE A 72 16.58 19.19 10.45
C ILE A 72 17.88 19.69 9.85
#